data_AF-B8EQ62-F1
#
_entry.id   AF-B8EQ62-F1
#
_cell.length_a   1.000
_cell.length_b   1.000
_cell.length_c   1.000
_cell.angle_alpha   90.00
_cell.angle_beta   90.00
_cell.angle_gamma   90.00
#
_symmetry.space_group_name_H-M   'P 1'
#
loop_
_entity.id
_entity.type
_entity.pdbx_description
1 polymer ?
#
loop_
_entity_poly.entity_id
_entity_poly.type
_entity_poly.pdbx_seq_one_letter_code
_entity_poly.pdbx_strand_id
1 'polypeptide(L)' 'MIALFNIAAWGLSGLLTAWMLFDLIRVNKRYEEDYLLSSQEGEIVDTLVAEQAEGLL' A
#
# COMPACT_ATOMS: atom_id res chain seq x y z
N MET A 1 -33.81 -15.19 7.40
CA MET A 1 -32.54 -15.65 6.80
C MET A 1 -31.89 -14.59 5.92
N ILE A 2 -32.57 -14.06 4.89
CA ILE A 2 -32.01 -13.04 3.98
C ILE A 2 -31.64 -11.72 4.71
N ALA A 3 -32.46 -11.27 5.66
CA ALA A 3 -32.19 -10.03 6.40
C ALA A 3 -30.89 -10.06 7.21
N LEU A 4 -30.56 -11.18 7.84
CA LEU A 4 -29.32 -11.34 8.60
C LEU A 4 -28.09 -11.22 7.68
N PHE A 5 -28.11 -11.91 6.55
CA PHE A 5 -27.04 -11.82 5.56
C PHE A 5 -26.93 -10.43 4.92
N ASN A 6 -28.05 -9.73 4.73
CA ASN A 6 -28.04 -8.36 4.21
C ASN A 6 -27.36 -7.37 5.18
N ILE A 7 -27.71 -7.44 6.47
CA ILE A 7 -27.08 -6.61 7.51
C ILE A 7 -25.59 -6.96 7.62
N ALA A 8 -25.24 -8.25 7.58
CA ALA A 8 -23.85 -8.69 7.61
C ALA A 8 -23.05 -8.15 6.40
N ALA A 9 -23.61 -8.24 5.19
CA ALA A 9 -22.96 -7.75 3.97
C ALA A 9 -22.75 -6.23 4.01
N TRP A 10 -23.75 -5.46 4.45
CA TRP A 10 -23.62 -4.02 4.62
C TRP A 10 -22.60 -3.65 5.69
N GLY A 11 -22.59 -4.36 6.83
CA GLY A 11 -21.62 -4.15 7.89
C GLY A 11 -20.19 -4.43 7.43
N LEU A 12 -19.96 -5.55 6.75
CA LEU A 12 -18.67 -5.91 6.15
C LEU A 12 -18.22 -4.88 5.11
N SER A 13 -19.12 -4.46 4.23
CA SER A 13 -18.83 -3.43 3.23
C SER A 13 -18.40 -2.12 3.89
N GLY A 14 -19.15 -1.63 4.87
CA GLY A 14 -18.80 -0.41 5.60
C GLY A 14 -17.47 -0.54 6.36
N LEU A 15 -17.20 -1.70 6.96
CA LEU A 15 -15.94 -1.96 7.66
C LEU A 15 -14.74 -1.95 6.69
N LEU A 16 -14.87 -2.57 5.53
CA LEU A 16 -13.82 -2.53 4.50
C LEU A 16 -13.60 -1.12 3.97
N THR A 17 -14.67 -0.36 3.71
CA THR A 17 -14.54 1.05 3.30
C THR A 17 -13.82 1.89 4.35
N ALA A 18 -14.18 1.74 5.63
CA ALA A 18 -13.52 2.44 6.72
C ALA A 18 -12.04 2.05 6.85
N TRP A 19 -11.72 0.76 6.69
CA TRP A 19 -10.36 0.26 6.72
C TRP A 19 -9.51 0.82 5.57
N MET A 20 -10.03 0.80 4.34
CA MET A 20 -9.34 1.37 3.17
C MET A 20 -9.12 2.88 3.33
N LEU A 21 -10.10 3.62 3.86
CA LEU A 21 -9.94 5.06 4.07
C LEU A 21 -8.89 5.36 5.14
N PHE A 22 -8.88 4.59 6.24
CA PHE A 22 -7.85 4.69 7.26
C PHE A 22 -6.46 4.40 6.68
N ASP A 23 -6.34 3.34 5.89
CA ASP A 23 -5.08 2.95 5.24
C ASP A 23 -4.60 4.04 4.28
N LEU A 24 -5.49 4.56 3.42
CA LEU A 24 -5.20 5.67 2.52
C LEU A 24 -4.62 6.88 3.26
N ILE A 25 -5.29 7.33 4.33
CA ILE A 25 -4.83 8.49 5.12
C ILE A 25 -3.48 8.19 5.79
N ARG A 26 -3.31 6.97 6.30
CA ARG A 26 -2.08 6.54 6.98
C ARG A 26 -0.90 6.48 6.01
N VAL A 27 -1.08 5.88 4.84
CA VAL A 27 -0.06 5.74 3.79
C VAL A 27 0.34 7.12 3.26
N ASN A 28 -0.64 7.97 2.94
CA ASN A 28 -0.40 9.34 2.47
C ASN A 28 0.36 10.21 3.48
N LYS A 29 0.25 9.93 4.78
CA LYS A 29 1.03 10.62 5.82
C LYS A 29 2.43 10.06 6.02
N ARG A 30 2.68 8.81 5.61
CA ARG A 30 3.93 8.09 5.88
C ARG A 30 4.93 8.22 4.74
N TYR A 31 4.46 8.32 3.51
CA TYR A 31 5.28 8.33 2.31
C TYR A 31 5.05 9.61 1.52
N GLU A 32 6.12 10.13 0.90
CA GLU A 32 6.05 11.31 0.04
C GLU A 32 5.33 10.99 -1.28
N GLU A 33 4.70 12.01 -1.87
CA GLU A 33 3.90 11.86 -3.10
C GLU A 33 4.75 11.38 -4.28
N ASP A 34 5.99 11.88 -4.42
CA ASP A 34 6.94 11.44 -5.45
C ASP A 34 7.25 9.95 -5.35
N TYR A 35 7.32 9.39 -4.14
CA TYR A 35 7.49 7.95 -3.92
C TYR A 35 6.23 7.16 -4.28
N LEU A 36 5.04 7.64 -3.88
CA LEU A 36 3.77 6.98 -4.15
C LEU A 36 3.38 6.99 -5.64
N LEU A 37 3.77 8.04 -6.37
CA LEU A 37 3.55 8.18 -7.80
C LEU A 37 4.72 7.66 -8.63
N SER A 38 5.76 7.17 -7.97
CA SER A 38 6.90 6.59 -8.66
C SER A 38 6.51 5.27 -9.31
N SER A 39 6.72 5.17 -10.63
CA SER A 39 6.73 3.89 -11.34
C SER A 39 8.06 3.16 -11.15
N GLN A 40 8.68 3.28 -9.97
CA GLN A 40 9.76 2.38 -9.59
C GLN A 40 9.11 1.02 -9.33
N GLU A 41 9.09 0.15 -10.34
CA GLU A 41 8.84 -1.27 -10.16
C GLU A 41 10.01 -1.83 -9.34
N GLY A 42 9.97 -1.59 -8.02
CA GLY A 42 10.96 -2.05 -7.05
C GLY A 42 12.36 -2.27 -7.61
N GLU A 43 13.18 -1.22 -7.70
CA GLU A 43 14.62 -1.43 -7.47
C GLU A 43 14.80 -1.83 -6.01
N ILE A 44 14.42 -3.09 -5.72
CA ILE A 44 14.65 -3.74 -4.45
C ILE A 44 16.15 -4.03 -4.42
N VAL A 45 16.93 -3.13 -3.81
CA VAL A 45 18.17 -3.53 -3.14
C VAL A 45 19.32 -3.96 -4.09
N ASP A 46 19.31 -3.61 -5.38
CA ASP A 46 20.43 -3.98 -6.28
C ASP A 46 21.39 -2.83 -6.59
N THR A 47 21.13 -1.60 -6.14
CA THR A 47 22.10 -0.50 -6.35
C THR A 47 23.34 -0.64 -5.46
N LEU A 48 23.19 -1.07 -4.21
CA LEU A 48 24.34 -1.33 -3.32
C LEU A 48 25.15 -2.58 -3.74
N VAL A 49 24.51 -3.58 -4.34
CA VAL A 49 25.16 -4.78 -4.86
C VAL A 49 25.79 -4.50 -6.23
N ALA A 50 25.14 -3.73 -7.09
CA ALA A 50 25.67 -3.26 -8.37
C ALA A 50 26.88 -2.33 -8.17
N GLU A 51 26.84 -1.37 -7.24
CA GLU A 51 27.98 -0.48 -6.95
C GLU A 51 29.20 -1.26 -6.39
N GLN A 52 28.98 -2.30 -5.57
CA GLN A 52 30.04 -3.22 -5.14
C GLN A 52 30.57 -4.11 -6.27
N ALA A 53 29.70 -4.60 -7.15
CA ALA A 53 30.08 -5.45 -8.28
C ALA A 53 30.81 -4.68 -9.40
N GLU A 54 30.48 -3.40 -9.57
CA GLU A 54 31.13 -2.48 -10.52
C GLU A 54 32.40 -1.84 -9.94
N GLY A 55 32.73 -2.09 -8.66
CA GLY A 55 33.97 -1.62 -8.03
C GLY A 55 34.04 -0.11 -7.88
N LEU A 56 32.88 0.55 -7.77
CA LEU A 56 32.77 2.01 -7.58
C LEU A 56 32.81 2.43 -6.10
N LEU A 57 32.93 1.45 -5.18
CA LEU A 57 33.29 1.59 -3.77
C LEU A 57 34.43 0.64 -3.39
#